data_AF-A0A845U8J8-F1
#
_entry.id   AF-A0A845U8J8-F1
#
_cell.length_a   1.000
_cell.length_b   1.000
_cell.length_c   1.000
_cell.angle_alpha   90.00
_cell.angle_beta   90.00
_cell.angle_gamma   90.00
#
_symmetry.space_group_name_H-M   'P 1'
#
loop_
_entity.id
_entity.type
_entity.pdbx_description
1 polymer ?
#
loop_
_entity_poly.entity_id
_entity_poly.type
_entity_poly.pdbx_seq_one_letter_code
_entity_poly.pdbx_strand_id
1 'polypeptide(L)'
;MEDKLTELVKKGISKKYELKALVLERYADITAARQNLRTWGEIAEALGLQKSRGKDMSPCYLRISKSIASGKLKPGKAVAVAGLRATQSDRASVQEPRKDKDSGGSSNFINLDKP
;
A
#
# COMPACT_ATOMS: atom_id res chain seq x y z
N MET A 1 -10.22 -40.20 14.21
CA MET A 1 -10.17 -38.95 15.01
C MET A 1 -9.47 -37.92 14.16
N GLU A 2 -10.18 -36.87 13.72
CA GLU A 2 -9.53 -35.74 13.05
C GLU A 2 -8.81 -34.87 14.08
N ASP A 3 -7.65 -34.31 13.69
CA ASP A 3 -6.90 -33.40 14.54
C ASP A 3 -7.64 -32.06 14.70
N LYS A 4 -7.56 -31.44 15.88
CA LYS A 4 -8.17 -30.14 16.22
C LYS A 4 -7.79 -29.02 15.25
N LEU A 5 -6.60 -29.08 14.65
CA LEU A 5 -6.19 -28.13 13.62
C LEU A 5 -7.06 -28.25 12.35
N THR A 6 -7.43 -29.48 11.98
CA THR A 6 -8.28 -29.75 10.81
C THR A 6 -9.69 -29.21 11.04
N GLU A 7 -10.22 -29.34 12.26
CA GLU A 7 -11.52 -28.74 12.63
C GLU A 7 -11.50 -27.21 12.56
N LEU A 8 -10.38 -26.58 12.96
CA LEU A 8 -10.23 -25.12 12.85
C LEU A 8 -10.20 -24.66 11.40
N VAL A 9 -9.54 -25.40 10.50
CA VAL A 9 -9.54 -25.10 9.06
C VAL A 9 -10.96 -25.22 8.48
N LYS A 10 -11.71 -26.26 8.86
CA LYS A 10 -13.10 -26.46 8.42
C LYS A 10 -14.06 -25.38 8.91
N LYS A 11 -13.84 -24.83 10.11
CA LYS A 11 -14.61 -23.69 10.65
C LYS A 11 -14.39 -22.39 9.87
N GLY A 12 -13.34 -22.32 9.04
CA GLY A 12 -13.04 -21.17 8.20
C GLY A 12 -12.51 -19.98 9.01
N ILE A 13 -12.68 -18.79 8.45
CA ILE A 13 -12.11 -17.56 9.01
C ILE A 13 -12.94 -17.13 10.21
N SER A 14 -12.27 -16.88 11.34
CA SER A 14 -12.94 -16.31 12.51
C SER A 14 -13.51 -14.93 12.19
N LYS A 15 -14.74 -14.65 12.66
CA LYS A 15 -15.44 -13.35 12.53
C LYS A 15 -14.56 -12.14 12.83
N LYS A 16 -13.64 -12.29 13.79
CA LYS A 16 -12.72 -11.21 14.20
C LYS A 16 -11.72 -10.81 13.11
N TYR A 17 -11.44 -11.70 12.17
CA TYR A 17 -10.48 -11.52 11.08
C TYR A 17 -11.13 -11.46 9.69
N GLU A 18 -12.45 -11.58 9.57
CA GLU A 18 -13.16 -11.53 8.29
C GLU A 18 -12.81 -10.29 7.47
N LEU A 19 -12.86 -9.09 8.08
CA LEU A 19 -12.50 -7.85 7.38
C LEU A 19 -11.04 -7.87 6.91
N LYS A 20 -10.13 -8.36 7.75
CA LYS A 20 -8.70 -8.44 7.42
C LYS A 20 -8.46 -9.41 6.27
N ALA A 21 -9.11 -10.56 6.30
CA ALA A 21 -9.02 -11.56 5.25
C ALA A 21 -9.59 -11.04 3.93
N LEU A 22 -10.77 -10.42 3.95
CA LEU A 22 -11.41 -9.82 2.78
C LEU A 22 -10.52 -8.74 2.14
N VAL A 23 -9.96 -7.85 2.97
CA VAL A 23 -9.05 -6.80 2.48
C VAL A 23 -7.76 -7.38 1.92
N LEU A 24 -7.24 -8.48 2.49
CA LEU A 24 -6.05 -9.16 1.99
C LEU A 24 -6.31 -9.87 0.66
N GLU A 25 -7.46 -10.53 0.53
CA GLU A 25 -7.89 -11.23 -0.68
C GLU A 25 -8.12 -10.25 -1.83
N ARG A 26 -8.83 -9.15 -1.58
CA ARG A 26 -9.15 -8.11 -2.57
C ARG A 26 -8.16 -6.96 -2.57
N TYR A 27 -6.95 -7.16 -2.03
CA TYR A 27 -5.98 -6.08 -1.82
C TYR A 27 -5.69 -5.30 -3.10
N ALA A 28 -5.41 -6.00 -4.21
CA ALA A 28 -5.10 -5.37 -5.49
C ALA A 28 -6.25 -4.52 -6.03
N ASP A 29 -7.50 -5.00 -5.92
CA ASP A 29 -8.67 -4.28 -6.39
C ASP A 29 -8.94 -3.03 -5.55
N ILE A 30 -8.77 -3.14 -4.23
CA ILE A 30 -8.88 -2.00 -3.31
C ILE A 30 -7.79 -0.97 -3.65
N THR A 31 -6.56 -1.40 -3.92
CA THR A 31 -5.48 -0.51 -4.36
C THR A 31 -5.85 0.20 -5.66
N ALA A 32 -6.36 -0.51 -6.67
CA ALA A 32 -6.79 0.08 -7.93
C ALA A 32 -7.95 1.08 -7.74
N ALA A 33 -8.95 0.75 -6.91
CA ALA A 33 -10.04 1.66 -6.58
C ALA A 33 -9.55 2.94 -5.90
N ARG A 34 -8.56 2.83 -5.01
CA ARG A 34 -7.93 3.99 -4.36
C ARG A 34 -7.09 4.84 -5.31
N GLN A 35 -6.43 4.23 -6.30
CA GLN A 35 -5.75 4.96 -7.38
C GLN A 35 -6.75 5.75 -8.24
N ASN A 36 -7.96 5.22 -8.42
CA ASN A 36 -9.09 5.90 -9.05
C ASN A 36 -9.86 6.85 -8.11
N LEU A 37 -9.26 7.25 -6.99
CA LEU A 37 -9.82 8.21 -6.02
C LEU A 37 -11.18 7.82 -5.40
N ARG A 38 -11.55 6.53 -5.42
CA ARG A 38 -12.79 6.06 -4.77
C ARG A 38 -12.70 6.16 -3.25
N THR A 39 -13.81 6.54 -2.63
CA THR A 39 -13.91 6.69 -1.18
C THR A 39 -13.97 5.33 -0.48
N TRP A 40 -13.53 5.26 0.77
CA TRP A 40 -13.61 4.01 1.55
C TRP A 40 -15.03 3.51 1.75
N GLY A 41 -16.02 4.40 1.77
CA GLY A 41 -17.44 4.03 1.85
C GLY A 41 -17.92 3.31 0.60
N GLU A 42 -17.60 3.85 -0.59
CA GLU A 42 -17.94 3.21 -1.88
C GLU A 42 -17.22 1.87 -2.04
N ILE A 43 -15.96 1.77 -1.60
CA ILE A 43 -15.20 0.51 -1.65
C ILE A 43 -15.84 -0.52 -0.70
N ALA A 44 -16.24 -0.11 0.51
CA ALA A 44 -16.92 -1.01 1.45
C ALA A 44 -18.24 -1.53 0.87
N GLU A 45 -19.04 -0.64 0.27
CA GLU A 45 -20.29 -0.98 -0.39
C GLU A 45 -20.07 -1.95 -1.57
N ALA A 46 -19.07 -1.70 -2.41
CA ALA A 46 -18.70 -2.60 -3.52
C ALA A 46 -18.21 -3.99 -3.05
N LEU A 47 -17.70 -4.09 -1.82
CA LEU A 47 -17.31 -5.36 -1.19
C LEU A 47 -18.47 -6.04 -0.45
N GLY A 48 -19.70 -5.53 -0.57
CA GLY A 48 -20.89 -6.07 0.11
C GLY A 48 -20.97 -5.74 1.59
N LEU A 49 -20.19 -4.77 2.07
CA LEU A 49 -20.24 -4.27 3.45
C LEU A 49 -21.10 -3.01 3.55
N GLN A 50 -21.56 -2.68 4.75
CA GLN A 50 -22.21 -1.39 4.99
C GLN A 50 -21.23 -0.23 4.72
N LYS A 51 -21.70 0.83 4.06
CA LYS A 51 -20.92 2.05 3.77
C LYS A 51 -20.24 2.67 4.99
N SER A 52 -20.87 2.55 6.17
CA SER A 52 -20.32 2.99 7.47
C SER A 52 -18.99 2.30 7.84
N ARG A 53 -18.79 1.06 7.37
CA ARG A 53 -17.58 0.25 7.60
C ARG A 53 -16.36 0.77 6.84
N GLY A 54 -16.52 1.76 5.95
CA GLY A 54 -15.40 2.45 5.31
C GLY A 54 -14.40 3.03 6.33
N LYS A 55 -14.87 3.45 7.52
CA LYS A 55 -14.01 3.92 8.62
C LYS A 55 -13.08 2.83 9.15
N ASP A 56 -13.54 1.58 9.19
CA ASP A 56 -12.77 0.42 9.65
C ASP A 56 -11.84 -0.13 8.56
N MET A 57 -12.23 0.01 7.28
CA MET A 57 -11.45 -0.44 6.14
C MET A 57 -10.12 0.29 5.99
N SER A 58 -10.11 1.61 6.11
CA SER A 58 -8.91 2.44 5.95
C SER A 58 -7.73 1.98 6.83
N PRO A 59 -7.86 1.92 8.17
CA PRO A 59 -6.77 1.45 9.03
C PRO A 59 -6.43 -0.03 8.82
N CYS A 60 -7.40 -0.86 8.46
CA CYS A 60 -7.17 -2.27 8.15
C CYS A 60 -6.29 -2.43 6.91
N TYR A 61 -6.61 -1.72 5.83
CA TYR A 61 -5.85 -1.69 4.59
C TYR A 61 -4.42 -1.20 4.83
N LEU A 62 -4.23 -0.11 5.57
CA LEU A 62 -2.88 0.40 5.89
C LEU A 62 -2.02 -0.62 6.65
N ARG A 63 -2.63 -1.39 7.55
CA ARG A 63 -1.90 -2.44 8.29
C ARG A 63 -1.51 -3.60 7.36
N ILE A 64 -2.40 -3.97 6.44
CA ILE A 64 -2.14 -5.02 5.45
C ILE A 64 -1.08 -4.55 4.45
N SER A 65 -1.15 -3.32 3.93
CA SER A 65 -0.17 -2.79 2.98
C SER A 65 1.25 -2.78 3.56
N LYS A 66 1.41 -2.36 4.82
CA LYS A 66 2.69 -2.44 5.55
C LYS A 66 3.18 -3.88 5.71
N SER A 67 2.26 -4.80 5.97
CA SER A 67 2.59 -6.22 6.14
C SER A 67 2.97 -6.88 4.81
N ILE A 68 2.38 -6.45 3.69
CA ILE A 68 2.76 -6.87 2.33
C ILE A 68 4.12 -6.27 1.95
N ALA A 69 4.33 -4.98 2.20
CA ALA A 69 5.60 -4.30 1.91
C ALA A 69 6.79 -4.90 2.68
N SER A 70 6.54 -5.41 3.89
CA SER A 70 7.55 -6.13 4.69
C SER A 70 7.70 -7.62 4.32
N GLY A 71 6.96 -8.12 3.33
CA GLY A 71 7.01 -9.52 2.89
C GLY A 71 6.32 -10.51 3.83
N LYS A 72 5.67 -10.05 4.92
CA LYS A 72 4.99 -10.90 5.91
C LYS A 72 3.69 -11.49 5.39
N LEU A 73 3.06 -10.84 4.42
CA LEU A 73 1.81 -11.28 3.80
C LEU A 73 1.93 -11.23 2.27
N LYS A 74 1.26 -12.18 1.60
CA LYS A 74 1.11 -12.18 0.14
C LYS A 74 -0.31 -11.71 -0.21
N PRO A 75 -0.47 -10.73 -1.11
CA PRO A 75 -1.80 -10.30 -1.53
C PRO A 75 -2.52 -11.43 -2.27
N GLY A 76 -3.85 -11.44 -2.17
CA GLY A 76 -4.68 -12.31 -3.01
C GLY A 76 -4.51 -11.99 -4.49
N LYS A 77 -4.81 -12.97 -5.34
CA LYS A 77 -4.72 -12.82 -6.80
C LYS A 77 -5.81 -11.83 -7.26
N ALA A 78 -5.41 -10.74 -7.91
CA ALA A 78 -6.35 -9.75 -8.43
C ALA A 78 -7.34 -10.41 -9.41
N VAL A 79 -8.63 -10.06 -9.30
CA VAL A 79 -9.60 -10.45 -10.32
C VAL A 79 -9.41 -9.48 -11.48
N ALA A 80 -8.88 -9.98 -12.61
CA ALA A 80 -8.64 -9.16 -13.78
C ALA A 80 -9.97 -8.58 -14.29
N VAL A 81 -10.24 -7.32 -13.97
CA VAL A 81 -11.30 -6.54 -14.62
C VAL A 81 -10.76 -6.13 -15.98
N ALA A 82 -11.10 -6.92 -17.01
CA ALA A 82 -10.83 -6.56 -18.39
C ALA A 82 -11.62 -5.29 -18.73
N GLY A 83 -10.98 -4.11 -18.70
CA GLY A 83 -11.72 -2.89 -18.99
C GLY A 83 -11.09 -1.53 -18.71
N LEU A 84 -9.78 -1.38 -18.48
CA LEU A 84 -9.14 -0.05 -18.60
C LEU A 84 -8.00 -0.11 -19.61
N ARG A 85 -8.33 0.40 -20.80
CA ARG A 85 -7.48 0.60 -21.96
C ARG A 85 -6.30 1.49 -21.57
N ALA A 86 -5.09 1.01 -21.84
CA ALA A 86 -3.85 1.71 -21.62
C ALA A 86 -3.81 3.03 -22.41
N THR A 87 -3.60 4.14 -21.70
CA THR A 87 -3.01 5.36 -22.27
C THR A 87 -1.82 5.76 -21.40
N GLN A 88 -0.77 4.93 -21.41
CA GLN A 88 0.57 5.38 -21.05
C GLN A 88 1.31 5.65 -22.37
N SER A 89 1.10 6.85 -22.91
CA SER A 89 2.08 7.45 -23.80
C SER A 89 3.22 7.96 -22.93
N ASP A 90 4.26 7.15 -22.85
CA ASP A 90 5.63 7.53 -23.18
C ASP A 90 5.93 9.05 -23.11
N ARG A 91 6.55 9.49 -22.01
CA ARG A 91 7.47 10.62 -22.08
C ARG A 91 8.56 10.55 -21.00
N ALA A 92 9.63 9.89 -21.41
CA ALA A 92 11.02 10.33 -21.32
C ALA A 92 11.68 10.52 -19.92
N SER A 93 12.59 9.59 -19.67
CA SER A 93 13.99 9.83 -19.26
C SER A 93 14.26 10.42 -17.88
N VAL A 94 14.45 9.49 -16.95
CA VAL A 94 15.32 9.63 -15.78
C VAL A 94 16.75 9.97 -16.25
N GLN A 95 17.25 11.15 -15.88
CA GLN A 95 18.70 11.41 -15.81
C GLN A 95 19.12 11.40 -14.34
N GLU A 96 20.12 10.58 -14.08
CA GLU A 96 20.74 10.23 -12.81
C GLU A 96 21.62 11.37 -12.21
N PRO A 97 22.09 11.21 -10.96
CA PRO A 97 22.50 12.30 -10.07
C PRO A 97 23.94 12.77 -10.30
N ARG A 98 24.18 14.09 -10.22
CA ARG A 98 25.54 14.65 -10.20
C ARG A 98 26.18 14.46 -8.82
N LYS A 99 27.21 13.62 -8.76
CA LYS A 99 28.28 13.66 -7.77
C LYS A 99 29.33 14.65 -8.27
N ASP A 100 29.60 15.70 -7.50
CA ASP A 100 30.86 16.43 -7.60
C ASP A 100 31.49 16.48 -6.21
N LYS A 101 32.63 15.82 -6.13
CA LYS A 101 33.57 15.83 -5.01
C LYS A 101 34.93 16.03 -5.67
N ASP A 102 35.49 17.23 -5.63
CA ASP A 102 36.86 17.40 -5.13
C ASP A 102 37.33 18.86 -4.96
N SER A 103 38.03 19.04 -3.84
CA SER A 103 39.30 19.76 -3.66
C SER A 103 39.48 21.25 -3.97
N GLY A 104 39.77 22.00 -2.90
CA GLY A 104 41.05 22.73 -2.78
C GLY A 104 40.99 24.26 -2.69
N GLY A 105 41.53 24.84 -1.60
CA GLY A 105 42.04 26.22 -1.64
C GLY A 105 41.96 27.04 -0.34
N SER A 106 43.01 26.91 0.49
CA SER A 106 43.61 27.86 1.45
C SER A 106 42.88 29.12 1.97
N SER A 107 42.79 29.16 3.31
CA SER A 107 43.11 30.22 4.28
C SER A 107 43.37 31.67 3.84
N ASN A 108 42.70 32.64 4.49
CA ASN A 108 43.27 33.59 5.48
C ASN A 108 42.42 34.88 5.61
N PHE A 109 42.53 35.53 6.79
CA PHE A 109 42.19 36.93 7.15
C PHE A 109 40.70 37.21 7.51
N ILE A 110 40.29 37.98 8.55
CA ILE A 110 40.88 38.77 9.65
C ILE A 110 39.79 38.89 10.73
N ASN A 111 40.13 38.77 12.02
CA ASN A 111 39.33 39.34 13.11
C ASN A 111 39.51 40.85 13.11
N LEU A 112 38.44 41.65 13.07
CA LEU A 112 38.51 43.00 13.65
C LEU A 112 37.13 43.45 14.17
N ASP A 113 37.21 43.92 15.40
CA ASP A 113 36.22 44.47 16.30
C ASP A 113 35.51 45.73 15.74
N LYS A 114 34.32 46.02 16.30
CA LYS A 114 33.66 47.35 16.44
C LYS A 114 32.91 47.98 15.24
N PRO A 115 32.00 48.96 15.48
CA PRO A 115 31.82 49.84 16.66
C PRO A 115 30.78 49.44 17.70
#